data_AF-A0A9X6UE72-F1
#
_entry.id   AF-A0A9X6UE72-F1
#
_cell.length_a   1.000
_cell.length_b   1.000
_cell.length_c   1.000
_cell.angle_alpha   90.00
_cell.angle_beta   90.00
_cell.angle_gamma   90.00
#
_symmetry.space_group_name_H-M   'P 1'
#
loop_
_entity.id
_entity.type
_entity.pdbx_description
1 polymer ?
#
loop_
_entity_poly.entity_id
_entity_poly.type
_entity_poly.pdbx_seq_one_letter_code
_entity_poly.pdbx_strand_id
1 'polypeptide(L)'
;MFKKIVEVPMTQLVYSGRYKFELPYFTGQPISLESEGREVQHFPIEVYVRTDEDLANGIFARFVIYGNDIRPVGDRYSQLATILRRAYFTALFIPDVPEKIKWIEHRNPKNTVLNREEIVEIELEWDEKTASYSFVGQKFLKSIFE
;
A
#
# COMPACT_ATOMS: atom_id res chain seq x y z
N MET A 1 33.46 -23.12 21.76
CA MET A 1 33.56 -22.38 20.48
C MET A 1 32.25 -22.60 19.74
N PHE A 2 31.34 -21.63 19.74
CA PHE A 2 30.06 -21.78 19.03
C PHE A 2 30.32 -21.68 17.53
N LYS A 3 29.86 -22.66 16.76
CA LYS A 3 29.85 -22.56 15.31
C LYS A 3 28.98 -21.36 14.94
N LYS A 4 29.61 -20.32 14.39
CA LYS A 4 28.92 -19.20 13.76
C LYS A 4 28.03 -19.83 12.68
N ILE A 5 26.72 -19.81 12.88
CA ILE A 5 25.80 -20.13 11.81
C ILE A 5 26.07 -19.06 10.75
N VAL A 6 26.60 -19.47 9.60
CA VAL A 6 26.64 -18.60 8.44
C VAL A 6 25.19 -18.48 8.02
N GLU A 7 24.54 -17.37 8.39
CA GLU A 7 23.24 -17.01 7.84
C GLU A 7 23.43 -16.93 6.32
N VAL A 8 22.94 -17.95 5.63
CA VAL A 8 22.78 -17.88 4.18
C VAL A 8 21.78 -16.73 3.98
N PRO A 9 22.05 -15.75 3.10
CA PRO A 9 21.04 -14.77 2.76
C PRO A 9 19.80 -15.57 2.38
N MET A 10 18.68 -15.36 3.07
CA MET A 10 17.41 -15.73 2.46
C MET A 10 17.34 -14.86 1.21
N THR A 11 17.78 -15.39 0.07
CA THR A 11 17.24 -14.96 -1.21
C THR A 11 15.76 -15.28 -1.11
N GLN A 12 15.00 -14.35 -0.54
CA GLN A 12 13.56 -14.32 -0.67
C GLN A 12 13.33 -14.33 -2.18
N LEU A 13 12.96 -15.50 -2.71
CA LEU A 13 12.43 -15.60 -4.05
C LEU A 13 11.20 -14.70 -4.04
N VAL A 14 11.34 -13.50 -4.60
CA VAL A 14 10.21 -12.63 -4.83
C VAL A 14 9.39 -13.27 -5.94
N TYR A 15 8.40 -14.06 -5.53
CA TYR A 15 7.45 -14.63 -6.45
C TYR A 15 6.64 -13.48 -7.05
N SER A 16 6.72 -13.33 -8.36
CA SER A 16 5.77 -12.49 -9.09
C SER A 16 4.36 -13.03 -8.85
N GLY A 17 3.37 -12.14 -8.85
CA GLY A 17 1.98 -12.55 -8.67
C GLY A 17 1.10 -11.53 -7.98
N ARG A 18 -0.11 -11.99 -7.66
CA ARG A 18 -1.14 -11.21 -6.98
C ARG A 18 -1.26 -11.66 -5.53
N TYR A 19 -1.10 -10.71 -4.63
CA TYR A 19 -1.25 -10.91 -3.19
C TYR A 19 -2.48 -10.14 -2.70
N LYS A 20 -3.19 -10.71 -1.73
CA LYS A 20 -4.35 -10.08 -1.10
C LYS A 20 -4.22 -10.13 0.40
N PHE A 21 -4.46 -9.02 1.07
CA PHE A 21 -4.50 -8.94 2.53
C PHE A 21 -5.32 -7.73 2.98
N GLU A 22 -5.52 -7.62 4.29
CA GLU A 22 -6.16 -6.45 4.90
C GLU A 22 -5.17 -5.71 5.78
N LEU A 23 -5.16 -4.38 5.69
CA LEU A 23 -4.32 -3.53 6.51
C LEU A 23 -5.18 -2.88 7.62
N PRO A 24 -4.93 -3.20 8.90
CA PRO A 24 -5.55 -2.47 10.00
C PRO A 24 -4.95 -1.06 10.12
N TYR A 25 -5.82 -0.08 10.37
CA TYR A 25 -5.45 1.32 10.51
C TYR A 25 -6.22 1.99 11.65
N PHE A 26 -5.50 2.69 12.53
CA PHE A 26 -6.08 3.44 13.64
C PHE A 26 -6.22 4.91 13.26
N THR A 27 -7.42 5.47 13.39
CA THR A 27 -7.65 6.92 13.21
C THR A 27 -7.62 7.65 14.56
N GLY A 28 -7.12 8.89 14.60
CA GLY A 28 -7.23 9.82 15.75
C GLY A 28 -5.95 10.10 16.54
N GLN A 29 -5.98 11.14 17.39
CA GLN A 29 -4.86 11.52 18.28
C GLN A 29 -4.66 10.52 19.42
N PRO A 30 -3.40 10.23 19.84
CA PRO A 30 -3.11 9.30 20.94
C PRO A 30 -4.02 9.62 22.15
N ILE A 31 -4.81 8.64 22.59
CA ILE A 31 -5.74 8.84 23.69
C ILE A 31 -5.04 8.39 24.97
N SER A 32 -5.30 9.06 26.09
CA SER A 32 -4.86 8.59 27.40
C SER A 32 -5.44 7.20 27.69
N LEU A 33 -4.78 6.46 28.59
CA LEU A 33 -5.08 5.07 28.95
C LEU A 33 -6.53 4.79 29.42
N GLU A 34 -7.38 5.81 29.60
CA GLU A 34 -8.72 5.69 30.18
C GLU A 34 -9.89 5.60 29.16
N SER A 35 -9.62 5.64 27.85
CA SER A 35 -10.68 5.54 26.83
C SER A 35 -11.03 4.09 26.43
N GLU A 36 -12.30 3.83 26.08
CA GLU A 36 -12.93 2.54 25.72
C GLU A 36 -12.36 1.80 24.48
N GLY A 37 -11.13 2.10 24.06
CA GLY A 37 -10.50 1.52 22.88
C GLY A 37 -10.83 2.28 21.59
N ARG A 38 -10.03 2.05 20.54
CA ARG A 38 -10.25 2.66 19.23
C ARG A 38 -10.89 1.68 18.27
N GLU A 39 -11.79 2.19 17.44
CA GLU A 39 -12.26 1.49 16.25
C GLU A 39 -11.09 1.31 15.27
N VAL A 40 -10.81 0.05 14.92
CA VAL A 40 -9.81 -0.31 13.91
C VAL A 40 -10.50 -0.34 12.56
N GLN A 41 -9.98 0.43 11.61
CA GLN A 41 -10.45 0.37 10.24
C GLN A 41 -9.62 -0.63 9.46
N HIS A 42 -10.28 -1.46 8.67
CA HIS A 42 -9.63 -2.45 7.82
C HIS A 42 -9.75 -2.02 6.37
N PHE A 43 -8.61 -1.94 5.68
CA PHE A 43 -8.55 -1.63 4.26
C PHE A 43 -8.10 -2.89 3.51
N PRO A 44 -8.94 -3.46 2.62
CA PRO A 44 -8.51 -4.53 1.73
C PRO A 44 -7.46 -4.00 0.75
N ILE A 45 -6.44 -4.81 0.49
CA ILE A 45 -5.33 -4.47 -0.38
C ILE A 45 -5.07 -5.62 -1.34
N GLU A 46 -4.91 -5.27 -2.60
CA GLU A 46 -4.36 -6.15 -3.63
C GLU A 46 -3.02 -5.61 -4.12
N VAL A 47 -2.02 -6.48 -4.20
CA VAL A 47 -0.68 -6.13 -4.67
C VAL A 47 -0.33 -6.99 -5.86
N TYR A 48 0.04 -6.34 -6.95
CA TYR A 48 0.52 -6.96 -8.17
C TYR A 48 2.03 -6.74 -8.24
N VAL A 49 2.81 -7.80 -8.12
CA VAL A 49 4.27 -7.74 -8.08
C VAL A 49 4.85 -8.30 -9.38
N ARG A 50 5.69 -7.51 -10.05
CA ARG A 50 6.44 -7.90 -11.26
C ARG A 50 5.54 -8.52 -12.34
N THR A 51 4.41 -7.89 -12.64
CA THR A 51 3.58 -8.28 -13.79
C THR A 51 4.22 -7.77 -15.07
N ASP A 52 4.14 -8.53 -16.17
CA ASP A 52 4.80 -8.17 -17.44
C ASP A 52 4.37 -6.78 -17.95
N GLU A 53 3.09 -6.45 -17.80
CA GLU A 53 2.51 -5.16 -18.18
C GLU A 53 3.05 -3.99 -17.34
N ASP A 54 3.15 -4.16 -16.01
CA ASP A 54 3.73 -3.13 -15.14
C ASP A 54 5.23 -2.97 -15.42
N LEU A 55 5.95 -4.07 -15.62
CA LEU A 55 7.39 -4.06 -15.90
C LEU A 55 7.71 -3.37 -17.22
N ALA A 56 6.88 -3.55 -18.25
CA ALA A 56 7.01 -2.83 -19.52
C ALA A 56 6.91 -1.30 -19.34
N ASN A 57 6.29 -0.84 -18.26
CA ASN A 57 6.13 0.57 -17.88
C ASN A 57 7.08 1.01 -16.75
N GLY A 58 8.06 0.18 -16.38
CA GLY A 58 9.00 0.46 -15.30
C GLY A 58 8.39 0.43 -13.89
N ILE A 59 7.21 -0.17 -13.74
CA ILE A 59 6.51 -0.30 -12.45
C ILE A 59 6.85 -1.67 -11.86
N PHE A 60 7.49 -1.68 -10.69
CA PHE A 60 7.86 -2.94 -10.03
C PHE A 60 6.65 -3.59 -9.34
N ALA A 61 5.83 -2.76 -8.69
CA ALA A 61 4.65 -3.20 -7.99
C ALA A 61 3.53 -2.17 -8.06
N ARG A 62 2.31 -2.67 -8.13
CA ARG A 62 1.07 -1.88 -8.10
C ARG A 62 0.24 -2.30 -6.90
N PHE A 63 -0.09 -1.33 -6.05
CA PHE A 63 -0.93 -1.50 -4.88
C PHE A 63 -2.30 -0.91 -5.15
N VAL A 64 -3.33 -1.71 -4.97
CA VAL A 64 -4.74 -1.30 -5.03
C VAL A 64 -5.31 -1.36 -3.62
N ILE A 65 -5.64 -0.20 -3.07
CA ILE A 65 -6.26 -0.08 -1.74
C ILE A 65 -7.74 0.18 -1.96
N TYR A 66 -8.58 -0.69 -1.42
CA TYR A 66 -10.02 -0.58 -1.54
C TYR A 66 -10.55 0.25 -0.38
N GLY A 67 -11.37 1.26 -0.69
CA GLY A 67 -12.18 1.93 0.32
C GLY A 67 -13.12 0.92 0.99
N ASN A 68 -13.36 1.08 2.29
CA ASN A 68 -14.32 0.23 2.98
C ASN A 68 -15.75 0.76 2.79
N ASP A 69 -16.76 -0.01 3.22
CA ASP A 69 -18.17 0.38 3.09
C ASP A 69 -18.51 1.69 3.83
N ILE A 70 -17.65 2.13 4.75
CA ILE A 70 -17.90 3.27 5.65
C ILE A 70 -17.23 4.55 5.12
N ARG A 71 -16.01 4.46 4.58
CA ARG A 71 -15.22 5.61 4.13
C ARG A 71 -14.31 5.28 2.93
N PRO A 72 -14.11 6.26 2.02
CA PRO A 72 -13.01 6.18 1.07
C PRO A 72 -11.67 6.14 1.84
N VAL A 73 -10.61 5.69 1.17
CA VAL A 73 -9.26 5.77 1.72
C VAL A 73 -8.89 7.24 1.94
N GLY A 74 -9.27 8.11 0.98
CA GLY A 74 -9.19 9.56 1.12
C GLY A 74 -7.79 10.06 1.46
N ASP A 75 -7.69 11.10 2.26
CA ASP A 75 -6.43 11.77 2.67
C ASP A 75 -5.33 10.90 3.31
N ARG A 76 -5.57 9.60 3.51
CA ARG A 76 -4.68 8.66 4.19
C ARG A 76 -3.72 7.93 3.27
N TYR A 77 -3.80 8.12 1.94
CA TYR A 77 -2.98 7.37 0.98
C TYR A 77 -1.50 7.37 1.35
N SER A 78 -0.94 8.54 1.68
CA SER A 78 0.47 8.69 2.04
C SER A 78 0.87 7.88 3.27
N GLN A 79 0.02 7.86 4.30
CA GLN A 79 0.28 7.11 5.53
C GLN A 79 0.19 5.61 5.29
N LEU A 80 -0.87 5.15 4.62
CA LEU A 80 -1.06 3.74 4.29
C LEU A 80 0.04 3.23 3.35
N ALA A 81 0.38 4.00 2.32
CA ALA A 81 1.49 3.69 1.41
C ALA A 81 2.84 3.61 2.14
N THR A 82 3.08 4.50 3.10
CA THR A 82 4.28 4.46 3.94
C THR A 82 4.33 3.19 4.79
N ILE A 83 3.22 2.82 5.44
CA ILE A 83 3.12 1.59 6.22
C ILE A 83 3.33 0.37 5.32
N LEU A 84 2.67 0.33 4.17
CA LEU A 84 2.79 -0.76 3.20
C LEU A 84 4.21 -0.93 2.72
N ARG A 85 4.88 0.16 2.34
CA ARG A 85 6.28 0.12 1.93
C ARG A 85 7.18 -0.40 3.04
N ARG A 86 7.10 0.19 4.23
CA ARG A 86 8.03 -0.10 5.34
C ARG A 86 7.79 -1.46 6.00
N ALA A 87 6.54 -1.77 6.32
CA ALA A 87 6.20 -2.94 7.12
C ALA A 87 5.98 -4.21 6.29
N TYR A 88 5.52 -4.05 5.04
CA TYR A 88 5.17 -5.20 4.20
C TYR A 88 6.10 -5.33 3.01
N PHE A 89 6.32 -4.27 2.23
CA PHE A 89 7.07 -4.39 0.99
C PHE A 89 8.56 -4.65 1.23
N THR A 90 9.22 -3.82 2.04
CA THR A 90 10.64 -4.01 2.40
C THR A 90 10.88 -5.34 3.11
N ALA A 91 9.91 -5.83 3.90
CA ALA A 91 10.04 -7.09 4.64
C ALA A 91 9.78 -8.34 3.77
N LEU A 92 8.91 -8.25 2.76
CA LEU A 92 8.47 -9.39 1.95
C LEU A 92 9.16 -9.47 0.58
N PHE A 93 9.62 -8.34 0.02
CA PHE A 93 9.96 -8.24 -1.40
C PHE A 93 11.37 -7.68 -1.72
N ILE A 94 12.34 -7.70 -0.78
CA ILE A 94 13.80 -7.37 -0.92
C ILE A 94 14.21 -5.98 -0.36
N PRO A 95 15.46 -5.83 0.13
CA PRO A 95 16.08 -4.55 0.55
C PRO A 95 16.32 -3.49 -0.54
N ASP A 96 16.15 -3.82 -1.83
CA ASP A 96 16.34 -2.87 -2.92
C ASP A 96 15.07 -2.03 -3.11
N VAL A 97 15.26 -0.71 -3.08
CA VAL A 97 14.20 0.26 -3.32
C VAL A 97 13.69 0.07 -4.75
N PRO A 98 12.41 -0.29 -4.96
CA PRO A 98 11.87 -0.44 -6.30
C PRO A 98 11.91 0.91 -7.02
N GLU A 99 12.32 0.90 -8.28
CA GLU A 99 12.44 2.11 -9.12
C GLU A 99 11.13 2.90 -9.18
N LYS A 100 9.97 2.19 -9.21
CA LYS A 100 8.65 2.82 -9.14
C LYS A 100 7.58 1.89 -8.54
N ILE A 101 6.75 2.44 -7.66
CA ILE A 101 5.53 1.80 -7.13
C ILE A 101 4.32 2.60 -7.60
N LYS A 102 3.28 1.93 -8.07
CA LYS A 102 2.01 2.54 -8.47
C LYS A 102 0.97 2.36 -7.35
N TRP A 103 0.28 3.43 -6.98
CA TRP A 103 -0.77 3.42 -5.95
C TRP A 103 -2.12 3.71 -6.58
N ILE A 104 -3.10 2.87 -6.29
CA ILE A 104 -4.46 2.98 -6.79
C ILE A 104 -5.42 2.92 -5.60
N GLU A 105 -6.36 3.85 -5.56
CA GLU A 105 -7.56 3.72 -4.75
C GLU A 105 -8.69 3.18 -5.60
N HIS A 106 -9.36 2.13 -5.10
CA HIS A 106 -10.62 1.67 -5.64
C HIS A 106 -11.75 2.05 -4.68
N ARG A 107 -12.59 3.01 -5.08
CA ARG A 107 -13.70 3.47 -4.24
C ARG A 107 -14.90 2.54 -4.35
N ASN A 108 -15.63 2.39 -3.25
CA ASN A 108 -16.81 1.54 -3.20
C ASN A 108 -18.02 2.29 -3.79
N PRO A 109 -18.72 1.72 -4.79
CA PRO A 109 -19.84 2.37 -5.46
C PRO A 109 -21.07 2.53 -4.55
N LYS A 110 -21.13 1.84 -3.41
CA LYS A 110 -22.19 2.00 -2.41
C LYS A 110 -22.05 3.28 -1.59
N ASN A 111 -20.94 4.00 -1.68
CA ASN A 111 -20.77 5.28 -1.00
C ASN A 111 -21.47 6.38 -1.82
N THR A 112 -22.75 6.58 -1.56
CA THR A 112 -23.71 7.35 -2.38
C THR A 112 -23.40 8.84 -2.55
N VAL A 113 -22.36 9.37 -1.91
CA VAL A 113 -21.95 10.78 -2.05
C VAL A 113 -21.15 11.01 -3.34
N LEU A 114 -20.49 9.98 -3.88
CA LEU A 114 -19.68 10.03 -5.10
C LEU A 114 -20.02 8.79 -5.96
N ASN A 115 -20.79 8.96 -7.03
CA ASN A 115 -21.31 7.87 -7.87
C ASN A 115 -20.22 7.15 -8.71
N ARG A 116 -20.51 5.89 -9.07
CA ARG A 116 -19.74 4.91 -9.87
C ARG A 116 -18.44 4.45 -9.20
N GLU A 117 -18.00 3.22 -9.50
CA GLU A 117 -16.68 2.74 -9.08
C GLU A 117 -15.61 3.72 -9.58
N GLU A 118 -15.16 4.61 -8.71
CA GLU A 118 -14.11 5.57 -9.01
C GLU A 118 -12.77 4.90 -8.71
N ILE A 119 -12.00 4.65 -9.78
CA ILE A 119 -10.63 4.18 -9.70
C ILE A 119 -9.72 5.40 -9.85
N VAL A 120 -8.88 5.64 -8.85
CA VAL A 120 -8.00 6.80 -8.82
C VAL A 120 -6.56 6.34 -8.69
N GLU A 121 -5.69 6.76 -9.61
CA GLU A 121 -4.25 6.66 -9.42
C GLU A 121 -3.80 7.80 -8.52
N ILE A 122 -3.10 7.47 -7.44
CA ILE A 122 -2.55 8.42 -6.49
C ILE A 122 -1.06 8.52 -6.74
N GLU A 123 -0.59 9.70 -7.10
CA GLU A 123 0.82 9.99 -7.27
C GLU A 123 1.41 10.37 -5.91
N LEU A 124 2.38 9.56 -5.47
CA LEU A 124 3.09 9.74 -4.21
C LEU A 124 4.61 9.80 -4.46
N GLU A 125 5.28 10.71 -3.77
CA GLU A 125 6.75 10.84 -3.79
C GLU A 125 7.33 10.29 -2.49
N TRP A 126 8.35 9.44 -2.60
CA TRP A 126 9.06 8.89 -1.43
C TRP A 126 10.15 9.84 -0.99
N ASP A 127 10.08 10.31 0.26
CA ASP A 127 11.15 11.03 0.91
C ASP A 127 12.02 10.07 1.72
N GLU A 128 13.26 9.86 1.27
CA GLU A 128 14.23 9.00 1.94
C GLU A 128 14.63 9.50 3.33
N LYS A 129 14.63 10.82 3.57
CA LYS A 129 15.05 11.41 4.85
C LYS A 129 14.05 11.11 5.96
N THR A 130 12.76 11.24 5.65
CA THR A 130 11.67 10.97 6.58
C THR A 130 11.19 9.52 6.50
N ALA A 131 11.66 8.76 5.51
CA ALA A 131 11.19 7.43 5.17
C ALA A 131 9.66 7.38 5.06
N SER A 132 9.10 8.33 4.31
CA SER A 132 7.65 8.48 4.18
C SER A 132 7.24 8.95 2.78
N TYR A 133 6.03 8.59 2.37
CA TYR A 133 5.41 9.13 1.16
C TYR A 133 4.75 10.48 1.41
N SER A 134 4.82 11.37 0.42
CA SER A 134 4.07 12.61 0.34
C SER A 134 3.13 12.59 -0.86
N PHE A 135 1.96 13.22 -0.72
CA PHE A 135 1.00 13.33 -1.82
C PHE A 135 1.48 14.36 -2.85
N VAL A 136 1.43 13.99 -4.13
CA VAL A 136 1.78 14.86 -5.26
C VAL A 136 0.53 15.22 -6.07
N GLY A 137 -0.28 14.23 -6.41
CA GLY A 137 -1.43 14.43 -7.28
C GLY A 137 -2.29 13.18 -7.43
N GLN A 138 -3.34 13.30 -8.23
CA GLN A 138 -4.22 12.18 -8.55
C GLN A 138 -4.82 12.31 -9.94
N LYS A 139 -5.16 11.18 -10.55
CA LYS A 139 -5.92 11.12 -11.82
C LYS A 139 -6.92 9.97 -11.81
N PHE A 140 -8.00 10.12 -12.55
CA PHE A 140 -9.01 9.07 -12.71
C PHE A 140 -8.58 8.05 -13.75
N LEU A 141 -8.83 6.78 -13.46
CA LEU A 141 -8.60 5.66 -14.37
C LEU A 141 -9.93 5.01 -14.77
N LYS A 142 -9.97 4.38 -15.95
CA LYS A 142 -11.10 3.52 -16.35
C LYS A 142 -10.96 2.09 -15.83
N SER A 143 -9.74 1.69 -15.48
CA SER A 143 -9.38 0.35 -15.02
C SER A 143 -8.15 0.43 -14.11
N ILE A 144 -8.02 -0.52 -13.17
CA ILE A 144 -6.79 -0.65 -12.37
C ILE A 144 -5.58 -1.10 -13.20
N PHE A 145 -5.79 -1.55 -14.45
CA PHE A 145 -4.76 -2.01 -15.40
C PHE A 145 -4.41 -0.96 -16.48
N GLU A 146 -5.07 0.20 -16.48
CA GLU A 146 -4.65 1.36 -17.28
C GLU A 146 -3.40 2.00 -16.64
#